data_AF-A0A2X0IN57-F1
#
_entry.id   AF-A0A2X0IN57-F1
#
_cell.length_a   1.000
_cell.length_b   1.000
_cell.length_c   1.000
_cell.angle_alpha   90.00
_cell.angle_beta   90.00
_cell.angle_gamma   90.00
#
_symmetry.space_group_name_H-M   'P 1'
#
loop_
_entity.id
_entity.type
_entity.pdbx_description
1 polymer ?
#
loop_
_entity_poly.entity_id
_entity_poly.type
_entity_poly.pdbx_seq_one_letter_code
_entity_poly.pdbx_strand_id
1 'polypeptide(L)'
;MARPRTFDEDAILDRAMLLFWRKGYEATAMSDLVEELGLGRGSIYAAFGDKHQLFVRALARYLDRQNTLLATALDDEGPAVAQLRAVLGRLLAADAACGNAGCFSVNSIAELLPHDDEVARLVRRSLRIAEEAFTRQLERAARDGELSASVTPEDGARLLITLVQGVQIVSKVHPDPARSAACLDAAFALLAKEPAPLATTAP
;
A
#
# COMPACT_ATOMS: atom_id res chain seq x y z
N MET A 1 8.64 5.84 -39.21
CA MET A 1 7.91 4.64 -38.77
C MET A 1 8.56 4.14 -37.49
N ALA A 2 7.83 4.11 -36.38
CA ALA A 2 8.35 3.62 -35.10
C ALA A 2 8.53 2.09 -35.19
N ARG A 3 9.76 1.61 -34.95
CA ARG A 3 10.05 0.18 -34.87
C ARG A 3 9.22 -0.42 -33.71
N PRO A 4 8.62 -1.62 -33.87
CA PRO A 4 7.85 -2.24 -32.79
C PRO A 4 8.71 -2.38 -31.53
N ARG A 5 8.16 -2.00 -30.37
CA ARG A 5 8.83 -2.16 -29.07
C ARG A 5 9.10 -3.66 -28.86
N THR A 6 10.36 -4.03 -28.62
CA THR A 6 10.81 -5.43 -28.52
C THR A 6 10.76 -5.99 -27.09
N PHE A 7 10.14 -5.27 -26.15
CA PHE A 7 10.08 -5.65 -24.74
C PHE A 7 8.68 -5.40 -24.18
N ASP A 8 8.35 -6.14 -23.12
CA ASP A 8 7.12 -5.96 -22.36
C ASP A 8 7.27 -4.76 -21.41
N GLU A 9 6.52 -3.68 -21.68
CA GLU A 9 6.56 -2.47 -20.86
C GLU A 9 6.14 -2.69 -19.41
N ASP A 10 5.19 -3.59 -19.18
CA ASP A 10 4.68 -3.87 -17.84
C ASP A 10 5.75 -4.56 -16.99
N ALA A 11 6.47 -5.52 -17.59
CA ALA A 11 7.61 -6.16 -16.95
C ALA A 11 8.76 -5.16 -16.68
N ILE A 12 8.99 -4.21 -17.58
CA ILE A 12 10.00 -3.16 -17.37
C ILE A 12 9.60 -2.20 -16.24
N LEU A 13 8.33 -1.78 -16.19
CA LEU A 13 7.82 -0.96 -15.09
C LEU A 13 7.90 -1.67 -13.75
N ASP A 14 7.66 -2.98 -13.71
CA ASP A 14 7.79 -3.78 -12.48
C ASP A 14 9.24 -3.84 -11.98
N ARG A 15 10.21 -4.01 -12.89
CA ARG A 15 11.64 -3.98 -12.54
C ARG A 15 12.08 -2.59 -12.09
N ALA A 16 11.64 -1.54 -12.80
CA ALA A 16 11.93 -0.16 -12.42
C ALA A 16 11.35 0.17 -11.04
N MET A 17 10.10 -0.22 -10.78
CA MET A 17 9.43 -0.10 -9.49
C MET A 17 10.26 -0.75 -8.38
N LEU A 18 10.69 -2.00 -8.57
CA LEU A 18 11.48 -2.71 -7.56
C LEU A 18 12.85 -2.06 -7.30
N LEU A 19 13.51 -1.53 -8.34
CA LEU A 19 14.77 -0.78 -8.17
C LEU A 19 14.56 0.51 -7.39
N PHE A 20 13.59 1.34 -7.80
CA PHE A 20 13.26 2.58 -7.10
C PHE A 20 12.82 2.31 -5.66
N TRP A 21 12.08 1.23 -5.42
CA TRP A 21 11.66 0.84 -4.08
C TRP A 21 12.85 0.50 -3.19
N ARG A 22 13.83 -0.26 -3.70
CA ARG A 22 15.03 -0.62 -2.92
C ARG A 22 15.99 0.55 -2.72
N LYS A 23 16.19 1.40 -3.74
CA LYS A 23 17.27 2.40 -3.76
C LYS A 23 16.79 3.82 -3.44
N GLY A 24 15.53 4.14 -3.67
CA GLY A 24 15.02 5.51 -3.70
C GLY A 24 15.17 6.15 -5.08
N TYR A 25 14.39 7.18 -5.35
CA TYR A 25 14.41 7.90 -6.63
C TYR A 25 15.73 8.63 -6.86
N GLU A 26 16.21 9.39 -5.87
CA GLU A 26 17.37 10.27 -5.99
C GLU A 26 18.66 9.48 -6.12
N ALA A 27 18.80 8.42 -5.32
CA ALA A 27 19.97 7.55 -5.37
C ALA A 27 20.00 6.64 -6.61
N THR A 28 18.90 6.53 -7.36
CA THR A 28 18.86 5.79 -8.63
C THR A 28 19.39 6.65 -9.78
N ALA A 29 20.51 6.22 -10.36
CA ALA A 29 21.10 6.81 -11.54
C ALA A 29 20.61 6.13 -12.82
N MET A 30 20.74 6.82 -13.95
CA MET A 30 20.41 6.24 -15.26
C MET A 30 21.25 5.01 -15.62
N SER A 31 22.45 4.84 -15.05
CA SER A 31 23.25 3.62 -15.21
C SER A 31 22.61 2.42 -14.52
N ASP A 32 22.08 2.61 -13.31
CA ASP A 32 21.39 1.54 -12.56
C ASP A 32 20.15 1.07 -13.35
N LEU A 33 19.41 2.01 -13.95
CA LEU A 33 18.25 1.68 -14.78
C LEU A 33 18.63 0.93 -16.05
N VAL A 34 19.74 1.29 -16.70
CA VAL A 34 20.22 0.55 -17.88
C VAL A 34 20.56 -0.89 -17.50
N GLU A 35 21.25 -1.08 -16.38
CA GLU A 35 21.64 -2.39 -15.86
C GLU A 35 20.41 -3.21 -15.42
N GLU A 36 19.58 -2.66 -14.53
CA GLU A 36 18.42 -3.35 -13.97
C GLU A 36 17.36 -3.64 -15.03
N LEU A 37 17.17 -2.80 -16.04
CA LEU A 37 16.12 -3.02 -17.05
C LEU A 37 16.61 -3.84 -18.25
N GLY A 38 17.92 -3.97 -18.43
CA GLY A 38 18.51 -4.61 -19.61
C GLY A 38 18.23 -3.85 -20.91
N LEU A 39 17.96 -2.55 -20.83
CA LEU A 39 17.64 -1.68 -21.95
C LEU A 39 18.73 -0.64 -22.16
N GLY A 40 19.07 -0.36 -23.41
CA GLY A 40 19.92 0.78 -23.74
C GLY A 40 19.27 2.10 -23.31
N ARG A 41 20.09 3.07 -22.89
CA ARG A 41 19.63 4.39 -22.42
C ARG A 41 18.67 5.09 -23.40
N GLY A 42 18.95 5.02 -24.69
CA GLY A 42 18.07 5.57 -25.74
C GLY A 42 16.69 4.89 -25.81
N SER A 43 16.62 3.59 -25.55
CA SER A 43 15.35 2.84 -25.49
C SER A 43 14.51 3.22 -24.28
N ILE A 44 15.15 3.46 -23.13
CA ILE A 44 14.46 3.95 -21.93
C ILE A 44 13.86 5.33 -22.22
N TYR A 45 14.66 6.26 -22.78
CA TYR A 45 14.17 7.59 -23.15
C TYR A 45 13.03 7.55 -24.19
N ALA A 46 13.16 6.71 -25.22
CA ALA A 46 12.14 6.60 -26.25
C ALA A 46 10.83 5.96 -25.75
N ALA A 47 10.87 5.12 -24.71
CA ALA A 47 9.71 4.37 -24.24
C ALA A 47 9.02 4.98 -23.02
N PHE A 48 9.81 5.53 -22.10
CA PHE A 48 9.34 6.01 -20.80
C PHE A 48 9.59 7.49 -20.59
N GLY A 49 10.31 8.14 -21.51
CA GLY A 49 10.80 9.49 -21.31
C GLY A 49 11.94 9.51 -20.31
N ASP A 50 11.97 10.44 -19.38
CA ASP A 50 13.09 10.54 -18.44
C ASP A 50 12.95 9.62 -17.19
N LYS A 51 13.92 9.72 -16.28
CA LYS A 51 13.92 8.99 -15.00
C LYS A 51 12.65 9.29 -14.19
N HIS A 52 12.21 10.55 -14.19
CA HIS A 52 11.04 11.01 -13.44
C HIS A 52 9.77 10.40 -13.99
N GLN A 53 9.56 10.45 -15.31
CA GLN A 53 8.39 9.87 -15.95
C GLN A 53 8.33 8.35 -15.78
N LEU A 54 9.47 7.66 -15.84
CA LEU A 54 9.56 6.23 -15.52
C LEU A 54 9.16 5.95 -14.07
N PHE A 55 9.65 6.76 -13.13
CA PHE A 55 9.31 6.64 -11.70
C PHE A 55 7.82 6.87 -11.46
N VAL A 56 7.24 7.93 -12.01
CA VAL A 56 5.82 8.26 -11.88
C VAL A 56 4.95 7.12 -12.40
N ARG A 57 5.30 6.53 -13.57
CA ARG A 57 4.59 5.37 -14.12
C ARG A 57 4.72 4.13 -13.22
N ALA A 58 5.90 3.88 -12.66
CA ALA A 58 6.12 2.79 -11.72
C ALA A 58 5.32 2.97 -10.42
N LEU A 59 5.27 4.20 -9.88
CA LEU A 59 4.48 4.53 -8.70
C LEU A 59 2.98 4.42 -8.96
N ALA A 60 2.48 4.95 -10.08
CA ALA A 60 1.08 4.82 -10.47
C ALA A 60 0.66 3.34 -10.55
N ARG A 61 1.50 2.51 -11.18
CA ARG A 61 1.26 1.06 -11.28
C ARG A 61 1.22 0.38 -9.91
N TYR A 62 2.13 0.73 -9.00
CA TYR A 62 2.10 0.23 -7.62
C TYR A 62 0.79 0.62 -6.94
N LEU A 63 0.41 1.90 -6.97
CA LEU A 63 -0.80 2.40 -6.31
C LEU A 63 -2.08 1.77 -6.88
N ASP A 64 -2.18 1.61 -8.20
CA ASP A 64 -3.33 0.98 -8.83
C ASP A 64 -3.45 -0.52 -8.48
N ARG A 65 -2.32 -1.23 -8.32
CA ARG A 65 -2.31 -2.61 -7.79
C ARG A 65 -2.80 -2.67 -6.35
N GLN A 66 -2.36 -1.75 -5.50
CA GLN A 66 -2.82 -1.66 -4.12
C GLN A 66 -4.33 -1.37 -4.07
N ASN A 67 -4.82 -0.43 -4.86
CA ASN A 67 -6.25 -0.11 -4.94
C ASN A 67 -7.08 -1.30 -5.43
N THR A 68 -6.58 -2.05 -6.42
CA THR A 68 -7.24 -3.25 -6.93
C THR A 68 -7.29 -4.35 -5.87
N LEU A 69 -6.18 -4.57 -5.15
CA LEU A 69 -6.12 -5.53 -4.05
C LEU A 69 -7.12 -5.16 -2.95
N LEU A 70 -7.20 -3.88 -2.57
CA LEU A 70 -8.18 -3.41 -1.59
C LEU A 70 -9.61 -3.63 -2.08
N ALA A 71 -9.91 -3.27 -3.32
CA ALA A 71 -11.24 -3.45 -3.90
C ALA A 71 -11.66 -4.93 -3.88
N THR A 72 -10.80 -5.83 -4.35
CA THR A 72 -11.11 -7.27 -4.36
C THR A 72 -11.20 -7.87 -2.96
N ALA A 73 -10.35 -7.45 -2.02
CA ALA A 73 -10.32 -8.04 -0.68
C ALA A 73 -11.49 -7.61 0.22
N LEU A 74 -12.15 -6.49 -0.10
CA LEU A 74 -13.25 -5.94 0.68
C LEU A 74 -14.64 -6.14 0.04
N ASP A 75 -14.68 -6.74 -1.16
CA ASP A 75 -15.90 -7.06 -1.92
C ASP A 75 -16.53 -8.42 -1.52
N ASP A 76 -16.13 -8.97 -0.36
CA ASP A 76 -16.59 -10.27 0.14
C ASP A 76 -17.68 -10.10 1.22
N GLU A 77 -18.57 -11.09 1.38
CA GLU A 77 -19.71 -11.10 2.31
C GLU A 77 -19.35 -11.46 3.76
N GLY A 78 -18.07 -11.79 4.04
CA GLY A 78 -17.60 -12.10 5.39
C GLY A 78 -17.57 -10.91 6.40
N PRO A 79 -17.20 -11.19 7.67
CA PRO A 79 -17.13 -10.18 8.72
C PRO A 79 -16.22 -9.02 8.34
N ALA A 80 -16.70 -7.80 8.50
CA ALA A 80 -16.08 -6.63 7.90
C ALA A 80 -14.71 -6.31 8.54
N VAL A 81 -14.63 -6.46 9.87
CA VAL A 81 -13.39 -6.27 10.64
C VAL A 81 -12.35 -7.32 10.27
N ALA A 82 -12.77 -8.58 10.08
CA ALA A 82 -11.85 -9.67 9.71
C ALA A 82 -11.25 -9.45 8.32
N GLN A 83 -12.03 -8.94 7.36
CA GLN A 83 -11.52 -8.60 6.03
C GLN A 83 -10.52 -7.44 6.05
N LEU A 84 -10.79 -6.38 6.83
CA LEU A 84 -9.81 -5.28 7.02
C LEU A 84 -8.51 -5.80 7.60
N ARG A 85 -8.59 -6.67 8.60
CA ARG A 85 -7.43 -7.28 9.22
C ARG A 85 -6.64 -8.13 8.22
N ALA A 86 -7.33 -8.95 7.44
CA ALA A 86 -6.70 -9.81 6.44
C ALA A 86 -6.02 -8.98 5.35
N VAL A 87 -6.66 -7.93 4.83
CA VAL A 87 -6.08 -7.10 3.78
C VAL A 87 -4.85 -6.34 4.27
N LEU A 88 -4.90 -5.75 5.47
CA LEU A 88 -3.75 -5.07 6.07
C LEU A 88 -2.58 -6.02 6.33
N GLY A 89 -2.86 -7.25 6.80
CA GLY A 89 -1.84 -8.29 6.94
C GLY A 89 -1.17 -8.67 5.61
N ARG A 90 -1.94 -8.77 4.52
CA ARG A 90 -1.40 -9.02 3.18
C ARG A 90 -0.50 -7.88 2.69
N LEU A 91 -0.88 -6.63 2.95
CA LEU A 91 -0.05 -5.48 2.58
C LEU A 91 1.32 -5.51 3.29
N LEU A 92 1.31 -5.72 4.61
CA LEU A 92 2.55 -5.82 5.38
C LEU A 92 3.43 -6.99 4.95
N ALA A 93 2.83 -8.14 4.63
CA ALA A 93 3.56 -9.30 4.13
C ALA A 93 4.20 -9.03 2.76
N ALA A 94 3.50 -8.33 1.86
CA ALA A 94 4.03 -7.96 0.54
C ALA A 94 5.26 -7.03 0.67
N ASP A 95 5.19 -6.04 1.57
CA ASP A 95 6.32 -5.13 1.81
C ASP A 95 7.52 -5.86 2.44
N ALA A 96 7.28 -6.80 3.35
CA ALA A 96 8.33 -7.64 3.95
C ALA A 96 9.03 -8.52 2.90
N ALA A 97 8.26 -9.07 1.95
CA ALA A 97 8.79 -9.86 0.84
C ALA A 97 9.71 -9.04 -0.09
N CYS A 98 9.58 -7.71 -0.11
CA CYS A 98 10.47 -6.80 -0.83
C CYS A 98 11.72 -6.42 -0.01
N GLY A 99 12.29 -7.38 0.72
CA GLY A 99 13.52 -7.19 1.50
C GLY A 99 13.39 -6.20 2.64
N ASN A 100 12.19 -6.05 3.21
CA ASN A 100 11.87 -5.05 4.23
C ASN A 100 12.19 -3.60 3.80
N ALA A 101 12.06 -3.29 2.51
CA ALA A 101 12.22 -1.92 2.00
C ALA A 101 11.14 -0.95 2.52
N GLY A 102 10.17 -1.43 3.28
CA GLY A 102 8.97 -0.71 3.69
C GLY A 102 8.00 -0.59 2.52
N CYS A 103 7.11 0.38 2.56
CA CYS A 103 6.12 0.62 1.50
C CYS A 103 6.65 1.59 0.45
N PHE A 104 6.49 1.25 -0.84
CA PHE A 104 6.97 2.10 -1.94
C PHE A 104 6.30 3.48 -1.92
N SER A 105 5.00 3.54 -1.66
CA SER A 105 4.25 4.80 -1.53
C SER A 105 4.79 5.64 -0.38
N VAL A 106 5.01 5.05 0.81
CA VAL A 106 5.51 5.77 1.98
C VAL A 106 6.93 6.30 1.77
N ASN A 107 7.82 5.52 1.17
CA ASN A 107 9.16 5.99 0.80
C ASN A 107 9.08 7.16 -0.20
N SER A 108 8.19 7.07 -1.19
CA SER A 108 7.98 8.14 -2.19
C SER A 108 7.43 9.42 -1.56
N ILE A 109 6.54 9.30 -0.56
CA ILE A 109 6.04 10.45 0.21
C ILE A 109 7.20 11.16 0.91
N ALA A 110 8.05 10.41 1.60
CA ALA A 110 9.15 10.98 2.37
C ALA A 110 10.21 11.64 1.47
N GLU A 111 10.45 11.08 0.29
CA GLU A 111 11.51 11.53 -0.62
C GLU A 111 11.07 12.68 -1.55
N LEU A 112 9.89 12.59 -2.18
CA LEU A 112 9.53 13.45 -3.32
C LEU A 112 8.37 14.41 -3.07
N LEU A 113 7.43 14.06 -2.18
CA LEU A 113 6.22 14.85 -1.97
C LEU A 113 6.44 16.33 -1.61
N PRO A 114 7.53 16.74 -0.92
CA PRO A 114 7.80 18.15 -0.67
C PRO A 114 8.01 19.01 -1.93
N HIS A 115 8.38 18.41 -3.06
CA HIS A 115 8.84 19.13 -4.26
C HIS A 115 8.25 18.62 -5.58
N ASP A 116 7.39 17.59 -5.55
CA ASP A 116 6.82 16.94 -6.74
C ASP A 116 5.29 16.86 -6.67
N ASP A 117 4.63 17.79 -7.37
CA ASP A 117 3.18 17.88 -7.43
C ASP A 117 2.51 16.69 -8.14
N GLU A 118 3.20 16.00 -9.04
CA GLU A 118 2.66 14.83 -9.74
C GLU A 118 2.63 13.62 -8.81
N VAL A 119 3.73 13.34 -8.13
CA VAL A 119 3.79 12.31 -7.08
C VAL A 119 2.77 12.62 -5.98
N ALA A 120 2.69 13.87 -5.54
CA ALA A 120 1.74 14.28 -4.51
C ALA A 120 0.28 14.04 -4.93
N ARG A 121 -0.08 14.31 -6.19
CA ARG A 121 -1.42 14.03 -6.72
C ARG A 121 -1.73 12.54 -6.76
N LEU A 122 -0.79 11.71 -7.22
CA LEU A 122 -0.97 10.26 -7.30
C LEU A 122 -1.19 9.64 -5.92
N VAL A 123 -0.34 9.99 -4.95
CA VAL A 123 -0.45 9.46 -3.59
C VAL A 123 -1.73 9.94 -2.92
N ARG A 124 -2.07 11.25 -3.00
CA ARG A 124 -3.33 11.77 -2.44
C ARG A 124 -4.55 11.07 -3.01
N ARG A 125 -4.57 10.79 -4.33
CA ARG A 125 -5.65 10.02 -4.96
C ARG A 125 -5.73 8.62 -4.36
N SER A 126 -4.61 7.91 -4.24
CA SER A 126 -4.62 6.54 -3.72
C SER A 126 -5.02 6.47 -2.25
N LEU A 127 -4.56 7.40 -1.41
CA LEU A 127 -4.94 7.47 0.00
C LEU A 127 -6.44 7.73 0.17
N ARG A 128 -7.00 8.64 -0.63
CA ARG A 128 -8.44 8.88 -0.63
C ARG A 128 -9.24 7.64 -1.03
N ILE A 129 -8.81 6.92 -2.06
CA ILE A 129 -9.46 5.65 -2.47
C ILE A 129 -9.42 4.63 -1.33
N ALA A 130 -8.27 4.50 -0.66
CA ALA A 130 -8.12 3.59 0.49
C ALA A 130 -8.99 4.01 1.69
N GLU A 131 -9.02 5.31 2.02
CA GLU A 131 -9.86 5.86 3.10
C GLU A 131 -11.33 5.60 2.82
N GLU A 132 -11.81 5.92 1.62
CA GLU A 132 -13.20 5.64 1.21
C GLU A 132 -13.54 4.14 1.29
N ALA A 133 -12.62 3.26 0.89
CA ALA A 133 -12.82 1.81 0.98
C ALA A 133 -12.89 1.32 2.43
N PHE A 134 -12.00 1.81 3.29
CA PHE A 134 -11.96 1.43 4.71
C PHE A 134 -13.16 1.99 5.48
N THR A 135 -13.57 3.23 5.19
CA THR A 135 -14.77 3.83 5.78
C THR A 135 -16.00 3.00 5.43
N ARG A 136 -16.24 2.66 4.16
CA ARG A 136 -17.38 1.80 3.77
C ARG A 136 -17.38 0.46 4.50
N GLN A 137 -16.20 -0.10 4.71
CA GLN A 137 -16.05 -1.37 5.41
C GLN A 137 -16.34 -1.23 6.92
N LEU A 138 -15.92 -0.15 7.54
CA LEU A 138 -16.20 0.15 8.95
C LEU A 138 -17.66 0.57 9.17
N GLU A 139 -18.30 1.20 8.19
CA GLU A 139 -19.76 1.44 8.20
C GLU A 139 -20.53 0.11 8.19
N ARG A 140 -20.07 -0.88 7.42
CA ARG A 140 -20.62 -2.24 7.46
C ARG A 140 -20.41 -2.87 8.83
N ALA A 141 -19.19 -2.83 9.36
CA ALA A 141 -18.87 -3.30 10.72
C ALA A 141 -19.78 -2.67 11.79
N ALA A 142 -20.06 -1.36 11.68
CA ALA A 142 -20.94 -0.65 12.61
C ALA A 142 -22.40 -1.14 12.51
N ARG A 143 -22.92 -1.31 11.29
CA ARG A 143 -24.27 -1.87 11.06
C ARG A 143 -24.41 -3.28 11.60
N ASP A 144 -23.37 -4.09 11.49
CA ASP A 144 -23.34 -5.49 11.93
C ASP A 144 -22.99 -5.63 13.43
N GLY A 145 -22.73 -4.50 14.12
CA GLY A 145 -22.43 -4.46 15.55
C GLY A 145 -21.01 -4.93 15.91
N GLU A 146 -20.11 -5.04 14.93
CA GLU A 146 -18.70 -5.40 15.10
C GLU A 146 -17.83 -4.21 15.55
N LEU A 147 -18.25 -2.96 15.28
CA LEU A 147 -17.47 -1.76 15.61
C LEU A 147 -17.80 -1.21 17.00
N SER A 148 -16.77 -0.77 17.73
CA SER A 148 -16.91 -0.04 18.99
C SER A 148 -17.68 1.27 18.80
N ALA A 149 -18.59 1.58 19.72
CA ALA A 149 -19.37 2.81 19.69
C ALA A 149 -18.54 4.08 19.95
N SER A 150 -17.29 3.95 20.41
CA SER A 150 -16.37 5.06 20.67
C SER A 150 -15.60 5.54 19.43
N VAL A 151 -15.77 4.89 18.28
CA VAL A 151 -15.01 5.19 17.06
C VAL A 151 -15.94 5.37 15.88
N THR A 152 -15.80 6.50 15.16
CA THR A 152 -16.50 6.70 13.89
C THR A 152 -15.82 5.87 12.78
N PRO A 153 -16.56 5.40 11.76
CA PRO A 153 -15.96 4.72 10.61
C PRO A 153 -14.84 5.51 9.94
N GLU A 154 -14.97 6.82 9.84
CA GLU A 154 -13.97 7.71 9.26
C GLU A 154 -12.70 7.80 10.11
N ASP A 155 -12.84 7.95 11.44
CA ASP A 155 -11.68 7.99 12.34
C ASP A 155 -10.98 6.64 12.39
N GLY A 156 -11.72 5.54 12.37
CA GLY A 156 -11.18 4.19 12.28
C GLY A 156 -10.40 3.97 10.98
N ALA A 157 -10.91 4.43 9.84
CA ALA A 157 -10.23 4.34 8.55
C ALA A 157 -8.91 5.12 8.57
N ARG A 158 -8.94 6.39 9.02
CA ARG A 158 -7.74 7.23 9.16
C ARG A 158 -6.71 6.62 10.11
N LEU A 159 -7.16 6.07 11.24
CA LEU A 159 -6.29 5.39 12.20
C LEU A 159 -5.60 4.19 11.56
N LEU A 160 -6.34 3.30 10.90
CA LEU A 160 -5.79 2.09 10.29
C LEU A 160 -4.79 2.41 9.18
N ILE A 161 -5.09 3.39 8.32
CA ILE A 161 -4.17 3.86 7.26
C ILE A 161 -2.90 4.43 7.87
N THR A 162 -3.03 5.31 8.86
CA THR A 162 -1.86 5.93 9.52
C THR A 162 -1.00 4.88 10.22
N LEU A 163 -1.64 3.94 10.91
CA LEU A 163 -0.96 2.86 11.61
C LEU A 163 -0.19 1.96 10.64
N VAL A 164 -0.82 1.48 9.56
CA VAL A 164 -0.15 0.56 8.63
C VAL A 164 1.05 1.23 7.97
N GLN A 165 0.95 2.52 7.62
CA GLN A 165 2.08 3.30 7.12
C GLN A 165 3.19 3.43 8.15
N GLY A 166 2.85 3.68 9.42
CA GLY A 166 3.81 3.71 10.52
C GLY A 166 4.52 2.36 10.71
N VAL A 167 3.78 1.25 10.68
CA VAL A 167 4.34 -0.11 10.76
C VAL A 167 5.29 -0.35 9.59
N GLN A 168 4.90 0.00 8.35
CA GLN A 168 5.75 -0.14 7.17
C GLN A 168 7.09 0.60 7.27
N ILE A 169 7.12 1.74 7.97
CA ILE A 169 8.37 2.47 8.26
C ILE A 169 9.17 1.74 9.35
N VAL A 170 8.54 1.41 10.48
CA VAL A 170 9.20 0.81 11.64
C VAL A 170 9.78 -0.58 11.32
N SER A 171 9.12 -1.34 10.44
CA SER A 171 9.59 -2.66 10.01
C SER A 171 10.93 -2.62 9.27
N LYS A 172 11.33 -1.46 8.73
CA LYS A 172 12.67 -1.26 8.13
C LYS A 172 13.78 -1.33 9.20
N VAL A 173 13.46 -0.95 10.44
CA VAL A 173 14.38 -1.00 11.59
C VAL A 173 14.30 -2.36 12.29
N HIS A 174 13.08 -2.89 12.42
CA HIS A 174 12.81 -4.15 13.09
C HIS A 174 11.94 -5.06 12.21
N PRO A 175 12.57 -5.88 11.35
CA PRO A 175 11.86 -6.72 10.38
C PRO A 175 11.30 -7.99 11.04
N ASP A 176 10.49 -7.80 12.08
CA ASP A 176 9.80 -8.88 12.78
C ASP A 176 8.30 -8.85 12.42
N PRO A 177 7.83 -9.83 11.63
CA PRO A 177 6.42 -9.95 11.28
C PRO A 177 5.51 -10.08 12.49
N ALA A 178 5.98 -10.67 13.59
CA ALA A 178 5.18 -10.82 14.81
C ALA A 178 4.89 -9.48 15.48
N ARG A 179 5.85 -8.54 15.46
CA ARG A 179 5.63 -7.17 15.96
C ARG A 179 4.63 -6.41 15.10
N SER A 180 4.75 -6.55 13.79
CA SER A 180 3.85 -5.91 12.82
C SER A 180 2.41 -6.41 12.99
N ALA A 181 2.24 -7.73 13.15
CA ALA A 181 0.96 -8.34 13.48
C ALA A 181 0.42 -7.85 14.82
N ALA A 182 1.23 -7.85 15.89
CA ALA A 182 0.80 -7.38 17.21
C ALA A 182 0.31 -5.92 17.22
N CYS A 183 0.91 -5.03 16.42
CA CYS A 183 0.40 -3.67 16.24
C CYS A 183 -0.99 -3.63 15.59
N LEU A 184 -1.23 -4.46 14.57
CA LEU A 184 -2.57 -4.59 13.98
C LEU A 184 -3.56 -5.18 14.99
N ASP A 185 -3.16 -6.20 15.75
CA ASP A 185 -3.99 -6.84 16.78
C ASP A 185 -4.46 -5.83 17.83
N ALA A 186 -3.54 -5.02 18.34
CA ALA A 186 -3.85 -3.98 19.31
C ALA A 186 -4.82 -2.93 18.73
N ALA A 187 -4.64 -2.52 17.48
CA ALA A 187 -5.55 -1.57 16.83
C ALA A 187 -6.94 -2.14 16.62
N PHE A 188 -7.05 -3.39 16.16
CA PHE A 188 -8.35 -4.04 16.01
C PHE A 188 -9.02 -4.32 17.36
N ALA A 189 -8.27 -4.58 18.43
CA ALA A 189 -8.85 -4.70 19.78
C ALA A 189 -9.48 -3.38 20.27
N LEU A 190 -8.96 -2.23 19.85
CA LEU A 190 -9.53 -0.91 20.16
C LEU A 190 -10.74 -0.57 19.28
N LEU A 191 -10.76 -1.06 18.04
CA LEU A 191 -11.81 -0.79 17.06
C LEU A 191 -12.98 -1.75 17.17
N ALA A 192 -12.71 -3.02 17.44
CA ALA A 192 -13.74 -4.06 17.53
C ALA A 192 -14.50 -3.95 18.85
N LYS A 193 -15.81 -4.15 18.78
CA LYS A 193 -16.61 -4.40 19.96
C LYS A 193 -16.23 -5.76 20.53
N GLU A 194 -16.00 -5.84 21.85
CA GLU A 194 -15.87 -7.14 22.50
C GLU A 194 -17.13 -7.98 22.20
N PRO A 195 -16.99 -9.28 21.89
CA PRO A 195 -18.14 -10.14 21.71
C PRO A 195 -19.01 -10.03 22.97
N ALA A 196 -20.31 -9.76 22.79
CA ALA A 196 -21.24 -9.76 23.90
C ALA A 196 -21.09 -11.10 24.65
N PRO A 197 -20.94 -11.09 25.99
CA PRO A 197 -20.82 -12.34 26.73
C PRO A 197 -22.00 -13.23 26.34
N LEU A 198 -21.71 -14.46 25.89
CA LEU A 198 -22.72 -15.46 25.59
C LEU A 198 -23.66 -15.50 26.79
N ALA A 199 -24.92 -15.13 26.58
CA ALA A 199 -25.92 -15.18 27.64
C ALA A 199 -25.94 -16.62 28.14
N THR A 200 -25.37 -16.84 29.32
CA THR A 200 -25.45 -18.10 30.02
C THR A 200 -26.93 -18.29 30.33
N THR A 201 -27.63 -19.02 29.48
CA THR A 201 -28.96 -19.55 29.80
C THR A 201 -28.76 -20.58 30.89
N ALA A 202 -28.77 -20.11 32.14
CA ALA A 202 -28.90 -20.99 33.29
C ALA A 202 -30.35 -21.51 33.33
N PRO A 203 -30.55 -22.80 33.62
CA PRO A 203 -31.87 -23.44 33.67
C PRO A 203 -32.73 -22.96 34.84
#